data_AF-A0A4V1UPN9-F1
#
_entry.id   AF-A0A4V1UPN9-F1
#
_cell.length_a   1.000
_cell.length_b   1.000
_cell.length_c   1.000
_cell.angle_alpha   90.00
_cell.angle_beta   90.00
_cell.angle_gamma   90.00
#
_symmetry.space_group_name_H-M   'P 1'
#
loop_
_entity.id
_entity.type
_entity.pdbx_description
1 polymer ?
#
loop_
_entity_poly.entity_id
_entity_poly.type
_entity_poly.pdbx_seq_one_letter_code
_entity_poly.pdbx_strand_id
1 'polypeptide(L)' 'MEKYMQEIFAGQNYNEKNFFLIAGPCVVENEDMVFQIADKVYSLCKQLGIPYIFKASYRKANRTSAGSFTGIGDEKA' A
#
# COMPACT_ATOMS: atom_id res chain seq x y z
N MET A 1 5.05 16.22 -12.74
CA MET A 1 4.39 14.89 -12.75
C MET A 1 3.52 14.79 -14.00
N GLU A 2 3.41 13.62 -14.64
CA GLU A 2 2.53 13.46 -15.81
C GLU A 2 1.04 13.60 -15.45
N LYS A 3 0.18 13.99 -16.40
CA LYS A 3 -1.24 14.30 -16.14
C LYS A 3 -2.00 13.14 -15.49
N TYR A 4 -1.81 11.90 -15.97
CA TYR A 4 -2.49 10.74 -15.41
C TYR A 4 -2.09 10.46 -13.95
N MET A 5 -0.86 10.80 -13.57
CA MET A 5 -0.42 10.68 -12.17
C MET A 5 -1.07 11.74 -11.29
N GLN A 6 -1.27 12.96 -11.80
CA GLN A 6 -2.03 13.99 -11.08
C GLN A 6 -3.49 13.55 -10.84
N GLU A 7 -4.10 12.83 -11.79
CA GLU A 7 -5.44 12.24 -11.63
C GLU A 7 -5.47 11.15 -10.54
N ILE A 8 -4.46 10.28 -10.48
CA ILE A 8 -4.33 9.25 -9.43
C ILE A 8 -4.21 9.87 -8.04
N PHE A 9 -3.48 10.99 -7.91
CA PHE A 9 -3.20 11.63 -6.63
C PHE A 9 -4.09 12.83 -6.30
N ALA A 10 -5.12 13.13 -7.09
CA ALA A 10 -5.91 14.36 -6.99
C ALA A 10 -6.50 14.65 -5.59
N GLY A 11 -6.73 13.61 -4.77
CA GLY A 11 -7.23 13.73 -3.39
C GLY A 11 -6.15 13.90 -2.31
N GLN A 12 -4.87 13.97 -2.68
CA GLN A 12 -3.75 14.06 -1.74
C GLN A 12 -3.13 15.46 -1.77
N ASN A 13 -2.61 15.91 -0.62
CA ASN A 13 -1.75 17.09 -0.56
C ASN A 13 -0.29 16.63 -0.65
N TYR A 14 0.43 17.09 -1.68
CA TYR A 14 1.81 16.67 -1.95
C TYR A 14 2.59 17.73 -2.72
N ASN A 15 3.92 17.57 -2.76
CA ASN A 15 4.82 18.37 -3.58
C ASN A 15 5.11 17.64 -4.90
N GLU A 16 4.79 18.27 -6.04
CA GLU A 16 4.99 17.66 -7.37
C GLU A 16 6.45 17.36 -7.73
N LYS A 17 7.41 17.93 -7.00
CA LYS A 17 8.85 17.67 -7.16
C LYS A 17 9.31 16.41 -6.42
N ASN A 18 8.49 15.86 -5.52
CA ASN A 18 8.80 14.63 -4.81
C ASN A 18 8.54 13.40 -5.69
N PHE A 19 9.24 12.32 -5.38
CA PHE A 19 8.85 10.99 -5.84
C PHE A 19 7.52 10.57 -5.22
N PHE A 20 6.83 9.60 -5.81
CA PHE A 20 5.67 8.94 -5.18
C PHE A 20 6.09 7.60 -4.57
N LEU A 21 5.42 7.19 -3.50
CA LEU A 21 5.70 5.94 -2.80
C LEU A 21 4.59 4.92 -3.02
N ILE A 22 4.97 3.70 -3.43
CA ILE A 22 4.11 2.52 -3.33
C ILE A 22 4.68 1.65 -2.21
N ALA A 23 3.95 1.52 -1.10
CA ALA A 23 4.43 0.75 0.05
C ALA A 23 3.29 0.16 0.88
N GLY A 24 3.60 -0.88 1.63
CA GLY A 24 2.67 -1.54 2.54
C GLY A 24 3.20 -2.93 2.92
N PRO A 25 2.40 -3.74 3.63
CA PRO A 25 2.82 -5.06 4.04
C PRO A 25 3.02 -5.98 2.84
N CYS A 26 3.84 -7.00 3.03
CA CYS A 26 4.12 -7.95 1.97
C CYS A 26 2.87 -8.76 1.59
N VAL A 27 2.01 -9.07 2.56
CA VAL A 27 0.77 -9.84 2.42
C VAL A 27 -0.28 -9.32 3.41
N VAL A 28 -1.57 -9.50 3.11
CA VAL A 28 -2.65 -9.25 4.07
C VAL A 28 -2.74 -10.43 5.04
N GLU A 29 -2.62 -10.14 6.33
CA GLU A 29 -2.73 -11.13 7.43
C GLU A 29 -4.03 -10.97 8.21
N ASN A 30 -4.46 -9.73 8.47
CA ASN A 30 -5.74 -9.37 9.07
C ASN A 30 -6.04 -7.89 8.81
N GLU A 31 -7.29 -7.47 9.04
CA GLU A 31 -7.78 -6.11 8.84
C GLU A 31 -7.01 -5.07 9.68
N ASP A 32 -6.86 -5.31 10.99
CA ASP A 32 -6.22 -4.38 11.92
C ASP A 32 -4.79 -4.02 11.51
N MET A 33 -3.99 -5.02 11.14
CA MET A 33 -2.61 -4.83 10.69
C MET A 33 -2.55 -3.95 9.43
N VAL A 34 -3.43 -4.19 8.46
CA VAL A 34 -3.48 -3.44 7.21
C VAL A 34 -3.79 -1.97 7.48
N PHE A 35 -4.81 -1.70 8.30
CA PHE A 35 -5.20 -0.32 8.63
C PHE A 35 -4.14 0.40 9.45
N GLN A 36 -3.52 -0.26 10.45
CA GLN A 36 -2.44 0.34 11.24
C GLN A 36 -1.23 0.73 10.38
N ILE A 37 -0.82 -0.13 9.45
CA ILE A 37 0.29 0.17 8.54
C ILE A 37 -0.09 1.29 7.56
N ALA A 38 -1.28 1.21 6.97
CA ALA A 38 -1.76 2.21 6.03
C ALA A 38 -1.82 3.61 6.67
N ASP A 39 -2.41 3.71 7.86
CA ASP A 39 -2.56 4.99 8.58
C ASP A 39 -1.19 5.60 8.92
N LYS A 40 -0.27 4.78 9.44
CA LYS A 40 1.06 5.24 9.83
C LYS A 40 1.88 5.73 8.63
N VAL A 41 1.90 4.98 7.54
CA VAL A 41 2.66 5.36 6.33
C VAL A 41 2.00 6.54 5.62
N TYR A 42 0.68 6.56 5.49
CA TYR A 42 -0.06 7.68 4.90
C TYR A 42 0.17 8.97 5.68
N SER A 43 0.11 8.92 7.01
CA SER A 43 0.35 10.09 7.86
C SER A 43 1.76 10.67 7.66
N LEU A 44 2.78 9.82 7.57
CA LEU A 44 4.16 10.24 7.29
C LEU A 44 4.28 10.84 5.89
N CYS A 45 3.75 10.17 4.88
CA CYS A 45 3.76 10.67 3.50
C CYS A 45 3.06 12.01 3.36
N LYS A 46 1.91 12.20 4.04
CA LYS A 46 1.18 13.45 4.08
C LYS A 46 2.00 14.58 4.71
N GLN A 47 2.67 14.32 5.83
CA GLN A 47 3.55 15.31 6.48
C GLN A 47 4.74 15.70 5.59
N LEU A 48 5.29 14.76 4.84
CA LEU A 48 6.43 14.98 3.96
C LEU A 48 6.05 15.48 2.56
N GLY A 49 4.75 15.58 2.26
CA GLY A 49 4.25 15.93 0.93
C GLY A 49 4.64 14.91 -0.15
N ILE A 50 4.67 13.62 0.19
CA ILE A 50 4.99 12.51 -0.72
C ILE A 50 3.65 11.86 -1.14
N PRO A 51 3.32 11.79 -2.44
CA PRO A 51 2.16 11.03 -2.91
C PRO A 51 2.30 9.54 -2.58
N TYR A 52 1.22 8.90 -2.13
CA TYR A 52 1.28 7.54 -1.59
C TYR A 52 0.20 6.62 -2.17
N ILE A 53 0.59 5.38 -2.50
CA ILE A 53 -0.28 4.26 -2.83
C ILE A 53 -0.01 3.14 -1.84
N PHE A 54 -1.03 2.74 -1.07
CA PHE A 54 -0.94 1.56 -0.24
C PHE A 54 -0.94 0.29 -1.10
N LYS A 55 -0.03 -0.64 -0.83
CA LYS A 55 0.05 -1.93 -1.52
C LYS A 55 0.14 -3.07 -0.53
N ALA A 56 -0.72 -4.07 -0.71
CA ALA A 56 -0.62 -5.38 -0.07
C ALA A 56 -1.02 -6.48 -1.06
N SER A 57 -0.51 -7.69 -0.87
CA SER A 57 -0.94 -8.86 -1.64
C SER A 57 -1.96 -9.67 -0.83
N TYR A 58 -3.15 -9.93 -1.37
CA TYR A 58 -4.14 -10.79 -0.71
C TYR A 58 -3.77 -12.28 -0.77
N ARG A 59 -3.11 -12.70 -1.86
CA ARG A 59 -2.57 -14.05 -2.08
C ARG A 59 -1.19 -13.97 -2.73
N LYS A 60 -0.31 -14.90 -2.38
CA LYS A 60 1.00 -15.10 -3.02
C LYS A 60 1.10 -16.49 -3.63
N ALA A 61 1.20 -16.55 -4.95
CA ALA A 61 1.30 -17.81 -5.70
C ALA A 61 2.72 -18.43 -5.68
N ASN A 62 3.74 -17.63 -5.38
CA ASN A 62 5.15 -18.02 -5.56
C ASN A 62 5.81 -18.38 -4.22
N ARG A 63 5.25 -19.34 -3.48
CA ARG A 63 5.83 -19.78 -2.20
C ARG A 63 6.84 -20.91 -2.41
N THR A 64 7.88 -20.93 -1.58
CA THR A 64 8.93 -21.94 -1.60
C THR A 64 8.45 -23.33 -1.17
N SER A 65 7.34 -23.41 -0.42
CA SER A 65 6.70 -24.68 -0.05
C SER A 65 5.18 -24.58 -0.17
N ALA A 66 4.53 -25.70 -0.53
CA ALA A 66 3.08 -25.77 -0.73
C ALA A 66 2.26 -25.50 0.55
N GLY A 67 2.80 -25.84 1.72
CA GLY A 67 2.13 -25.62 3.01
C GLY A 67 2.32 -24.22 3.60
N SER A 68 3.01 -23.32 2.88
CA SER A 68 3.28 -21.99 3.40
C SER A 68 2.06 -21.07 3.36
N PHE A 69 1.89 -20.22 4.38
CA PHE A 69 0.81 -19.21 4.41
C PHE A 69 0.84 -18.28 3.19
N THR A 70 -0.22 -18.24 2.40
CA THR A 70 -0.24 -17.44 1.15
C THR A 70 -0.91 -16.06 1.31
N GLY A 71 -1.45 -15.74 2.48
CA GLY A 71 -2.35 -14.62 2.70
C GLY A 71 -3.77 -15.09 2.98
N ILE A 72 -4.69 -14.14 3.18
CA ILE A 72 -6.13 -14.43 3.35
C ILE A 72 -6.77 -15.08 2.12
N GLY A 73 -6.17 -14.94 0.93
CA GLY A 73 -6.79 -15.45 -0.29
C GLY A 73 -8.13 -14.77 -0.54
N ASP A 74 -9.15 -15.58 -0.82
CA ASP A 74 -10.51 -15.10 -1.12
C ASP A 74 -11.37 -14.97 0.15
N GLU A 75 -10.76 -15.12 1.33
CA GLU A 75 -11.42 -14.96 2.63
C GLU A 75 -11.37 -13.52 3.12
N LYS A 76 -12.26 -13.17 4.04
CA LYS A 76 -12.30 -11.84 4.64
C LYS A 76 -11.17 -11.69 5.67
N ALA A 77 -10.48 -10.55 5.62
CA ALA A 77 -9.48 -10.13 6.61
C ALA A 77 -10.09 -9.79 7.96
#